data_AF-A0A7V9PBE1-F1
#
_entry.id   AF-A0A7V9PBE1-F1
#
_cell.length_a   1.000
_cell.length_b   1.000
_cell.length_c   1.000
_cell.angle_alpha   90.00
_cell.angle_beta   90.00
_cell.angle_gamma   90.00
#
_symmetry.space_group_name_H-M   'P 1'
#
loop_
_entity.id
_entity.type
_entity.pdbx_description
1 polymer ?
#
loop_
_entity_poly.entity_id
_entity_poly.type
_entity_poly.pdbx_seq_one_letter_code
_entity_poly.pdbx_strand_id
1 'polypeptide(L)'
;MTGNIFYFARRGTKAEAAVSAAETTIVQTPEARLVERASGGEREAFDEIYRQFAPMVHGIVLARAPRDEADDLVQNVFLTAYKNLSALRDPNAVGAWLAMIARNHAAEFYRRAKPTEELPENLSSKDNPQTEAREILTAIRALPDAYRETLILRLVEGMTGPEIAARTGLTHESVRVNLHRGMKLLRRNLGVGEKQ
;
A
#
# COMPACT_ATOMS: atom_id res chain seq x y z
N MET A 1 23.79 11.45 8.19
CA MET A 1 24.54 10.22 7.84
C MET A 1 23.94 9.07 8.63
N THR A 2 24.03 7.85 8.09
CA THR A 2 23.51 6.54 8.58
C THR A 2 21.97 6.41 8.62
N GLY A 3 21.33 5.37 8.08
CA GLY A 3 21.82 4.12 7.52
C GLY A 3 20.83 3.52 6.51
N ASN A 4 21.42 3.04 5.43
CA ASN A 4 20.87 2.18 4.39
C ASN A 4 20.49 0.82 5.00
N ILE A 5 19.22 0.41 4.98
CA ILE A 5 18.84 -0.96 5.37
C ILE A 5 17.78 -1.55 4.43
N PHE A 6 18.13 -2.76 3.94
CA PHE A 6 17.35 -3.77 3.23
C PHE A 6 17.35 -3.74 1.68
N TYR A 7 18.52 -4.08 1.11
CA TYR A 7 18.58 -4.96 -0.06
C TYR A 7 18.83 -6.39 0.45
N PHE A 8 17.91 -7.32 0.18
CA PHE A 8 18.10 -8.75 0.47
C PHE A 8 19.15 -9.32 -0.51
N ALA A 9 20.41 -9.40 -0.08
CA ALA A 9 21.46 -10.10 -0.81
C ALA A 9 21.44 -11.59 -0.43
N ARG A 10 20.90 -12.43 -1.32
CA ARG A 10 20.95 -13.89 -1.24
C ARG A 10 22.37 -14.36 -1.57
N ARG A 11 23.04 -15.08 -0.66
CA ARG A 11 24.32 -15.75 -0.93
C ARG A 11 24.07 -16.99 -1.81
N GLY A 12 24.46 -16.92 -3.07
CA GLY A 12 24.55 -18.07 -3.98
C GLY A 12 25.89 -18.80 -3.81
N THR A 13 25.87 -20.14 -3.81
CA THR A 13 27.06 -20.98 -3.84
C THR A 13 27.60 -21.08 -5.27
N LYS A 14 28.89 -21.41 -5.42
CA LYS A 14 29.66 -21.46 -6.70
C LYS A 14 29.05 -22.31 -7.84
N ALA A 15 27.95 -23.02 -7.63
CA ALA A 15 27.23 -23.77 -8.65
C ALA A 15 26.28 -22.90 -9.51
N GLU A 16 25.92 -21.68 -9.08
CA GLU A 16 25.04 -20.76 -9.85
C GLU A 16 25.77 -19.98 -10.97
N ALA A 17 27.11 -20.00 -10.98
CA ALA A 17 27.92 -19.26 -11.96
C ALA A 17 27.87 -19.84 -13.40
N ALA A 18 27.24 -21.00 -13.61
CA ALA A 18 27.15 -21.66 -14.92
C ALA A 18 25.80 -21.45 -15.64
N VAL A 19 24.85 -20.68 -15.08
CA VAL A 19 23.58 -20.32 -15.75
C VAL A 19 23.60 -18.86 -16.25
N SER A 20 24.80 -18.28 -16.39
CA SER A 20 25.05 -16.97 -16.99
C SER A 20 25.24 -17.09 -18.51
N ALA A 21 24.17 -17.34 -19.26
CA ALA A 21 24.12 -17.08 -20.72
C ALA A 21 22.69 -17.15 -21.31
N ALA A 22 21.64 -16.93 -20.51
CA ALA A 22 20.31 -16.65 -21.06
C ALA A 22 20.08 -15.15 -20.92
N GLU A 23 20.20 -14.46 -22.05
CA GLU A 23 19.77 -13.08 -22.26
C GLU A 23 18.41 -12.87 -21.59
N THR A 24 18.43 -12.24 -20.40
CA THR A 24 17.20 -11.91 -19.68
C THR A 24 16.58 -10.76 -20.44
N THR A 25 15.75 -11.08 -21.44
CA THR A 25 14.80 -10.14 -22.01
C THR A 25 13.91 -9.68 -20.85
N ILE A 26 14.24 -8.54 -20.24
CA ILE A 26 13.38 -7.92 -19.24
C ILE A 26 12.10 -7.56 -19.98
N VAL A 27 11.06 -8.38 -19.79
CA VAL A 27 9.74 -8.09 -20.35
C VAL A 27 9.25 -6.83 -19.66
N GLN A 28 9.31 -5.70 -20.36
CA GLN A 28 8.78 -4.45 -19.86
C GLN A 28 7.28 -4.58 -19.65
N THR A 29 6.85 -4.36 -18.41
CA THR A 29 5.44 -4.26 -18.06
C THR A 29 4.79 -3.04 -18.71
N PRO A 30 3.45 -3.03 -18.93
CA PRO A 30 2.75 -1.82 -19.36
C PRO A 30 3.04 -0.61 -18.46
N GLU A 31 3.16 -0.84 -17.15
CA GLU A 31 3.48 0.16 -16.14
C GLU A 31 4.89 0.71 -16.32
N ALA A 32 5.88 -0.14 -16.61
CA ALA A 32 7.24 0.31 -16.92
C ALA A 32 7.29 1.27 -18.12
N ARG A 33 6.50 1.01 -19.17
CA ARG A 33 6.42 1.90 -20.33
C ARG A 33 5.82 3.26 -19.98
N LEU A 34 4.85 3.29 -19.05
CA LEU A 34 4.29 4.55 -18.56
C LEU A 34 5.34 5.37 -17.80
N VAL A 35 6.16 4.72 -16.97
CA VAL A 35 7.24 5.38 -16.22
C VAL A 35 8.25 6.02 -17.18
N GLU A 36 8.65 5.32 -18.23
CA GLU A 36 9.62 5.83 -19.21
C GLU A 36 9.09 7.07 -19.94
N ARG A 37 7.85 6.99 -20.43
CA ARG A 37 7.16 8.10 -21.11
C ARG A 37 6.97 9.31 -20.18
N ALA A 38 6.50 9.07 -18.96
CA ALA A 38 6.31 10.13 -17.96
C ALA A 38 7.64 10.78 -17.58
N SER A 39 8.72 10.00 -17.45
CA SER A 39 10.07 10.51 -17.21
C SER A 39 10.62 11.32 -18.39
N GLY A 40 10.16 11.01 -19.61
CA GLY A 40 10.42 11.79 -20.83
C GLY A 40 9.58 13.08 -20.95
N GLY A 41 8.69 13.36 -19.99
CA GLY A 41 7.89 14.58 -19.93
C GLY A 41 6.45 14.45 -20.45
N GLU A 42 6.01 13.25 -20.85
CA GLU A 42 4.63 12.99 -21.26
C GLU A 42 3.69 13.01 -20.05
N ARG A 43 2.94 14.10 -19.89
CA ARG A 43 2.04 14.30 -18.73
C ARG A 43 0.93 13.25 -18.69
N GLU A 44 0.39 12.89 -19.85
CA GLU A 44 -0.69 11.91 -19.99
C GLU A 44 -0.26 10.52 -19.48
N ALA A 45 1.04 10.18 -19.60
CA ALA A 45 1.58 8.94 -19.07
C ALA A 45 1.61 8.95 -17.53
N PHE A 46 1.92 10.09 -16.91
CA PHE A 46 1.83 10.24 -15.47
C PHE A 46 0.38 10.19 -14.97
N ASP A 47 -0.55 10.81 -15.70
CA ASP A 47 -1.97 10.75 -15.36
C ASP A 47 -2.48 9.30 -15.36
N GLU A 48 -1.97 8.45 -16.26
CA GLU A 48 -2.29 7.03 -16.27
C GLU A 48 -1.68 6.28 -15.08
N ILE A 49 -0.42 6.59 -14.70
CA ILE A 49 0.17 6.07 -13.46
C ILE A 49 -0.69 6.46 -12.26
N TYR A 50 -1.14 7.72 -12.20
CA TYR A 50 -2.03 8.20 -11.15
C TYR A 50 -3.33 7.38 -11.11
N ARG A 51 -4.05 7.28 -12.24
CA ARG A 51 -5.31 6.52 -12.33
C ARG A 51 -5.15 5.07 -11.89
N GLN A 52 -4.06 4.42 -12.30
CA GLN A 52 -3.83 3.01 -11.99
C GLN A 52 -3.45 2.77 -10.53
N PHE A 53 -2.65 3.65 -9.92
CA PHE A 53 -2.09 3.41 -8.59
C PHE A 53 -2.78 4.19 -7.47
N ALA A 54 -3.64 5.17 -7.77
CA ALA A 54 -4.34 5.96 -6.76
C ALA A 54 -5.13 5.11 -5.76
N PRO A 55 -5.90 4.08 -6.16
CA PRO A 55 -6.60 3.21 -5.19
C PRO A 55 -5.64 2.53 -4.20
N MET A 56 -4.52 2.00 -4.69
CA MET A 56 -3.51 1.36 -3.82
C MET A 56 -2.89 2.37 -2.86
N VAL A 57 -2.51 3.55 -3.36
CA VAL A 57 -1.91 4.62 -2.53
C VAL A 57 -2.91 5.08 -1.47
N HIS A 58 -4.16 5.32 -1.87
CA HIS A 58 -5.25 5.69 -0.97
C HIS A 58 -5.46 4.64 0.13
N GLY A 59 -5.54 3.35 -0.22
CA GLY A 59 -5.70 2.29 0.78
C GLY A 59 -4.52 2.18 1.76
N ILE A 60 -3.28 2.38 1.31
CA ILE A 60 -2.09 2.40 2.18
C ILE A 60 -2.13 3.58 3.16
N VAL A 61 -2.56 4.75 2.68
CA VAL A 61 -2.70 5.98 3.47
C VAL A 61 -3.83 5.84 4.49
N LEU A 62 -5.02 5.40 4.06
CA LEU A 62 -6.21 5.23 4.89
C LEU A 62 -6.00 4.23 6.03
N ALA A 63 -5.05 3.30 5.88
CA ALA A 63 -4.64 2.40 6.96
C ALA A 63 -3.99 3.12 8.15
N ARG A 64 -3.48 4.34 7.98
CA ARG A 64 -2.65 5.00 9.00
C ARG A 64 -3.09 6.42 9.30
N ALA A 65 -3.75 7.09 8.35
CA ALA A 65 -4.26 8.44 8.52
C ALA A 65 -5.79 8.47 8.71
N PRO A 66 -6.32 9.53 9.36
CA PRO A 66 -7.73 9.90 9.27
C PRO A 66 -8.25 10.01 7.82
N ARG A 67 -9.56 9.92 7.65
CA ARG A 67 -10.18 9.86 6.31
C ARG A 67 -10.11 11.20 5.58
N ASP A 68 -10.36 12.26 6.33
CA ASP A 68 -10.23 13.67 5.96
C ASP A 68 -8.81 14.05 5.52
N GLU A 69 -7.78 13.40 6.06
CA GLU A 69 -6.37 13.63 5.70
C GLU A 69 -5.91 12.75 4.53
N ALA A 70 -6.71 11.78 4.10
CA ALA A 70 -6.27 10.79 3.13
C ALA A 70 -6.01 11.39 1.75
N ASP A 71 -6.89 12.27 1.28
CA ASP A 71 -6.79 12.89 -0.05
C ASP A 71 -5.54 13.79 -0.17
N ASP A 72 -5.25 14.57 0.87
CA ASP A 72 -4.06 15.43 0.93
C ASP A 72 -2.77 14.60 0.97
N LEU A 73 -2.76 13.51 1.74
CA LEU A 73 -1.61 12.60 1.77
C LEU A 73 -1.42 11.87 0.43
N VAL A 74 -2.49 11.43 -0.23
CA VAL A 74 -2.42 10.86 -1.58
C VAL A 74 -1.82 11.87 -2.55
N GLN A 75 -2.27 13.12 -2.51
CA GLN A 75 -1.70 14.19 -3.34
C GLN A 75 -0.20 14.37 -3.06
N ASN A 76 0.22 14.43 -1.80
CA ASN A 76 1.63 14.55 -1.41
C ASN A 76 2.49 13.37 -1.89
N VAL A 77 1.95 12.16 -1.87
CA VAL A 77 2.60 10.96 -2.42
C VAL A 77 2.83 11.12 -3.92
N PHE A 78 1.80 11.50 -4.67
CA PHE A 78 1.94 11.65 -6.12
C PHE A 78 2.78 12.86 -6.54
N LEU A 79 2.75 13.96 -5.77
CA LEU A 79 3.68 15.09 -5.97
C LEU A 79 5.13 14.65 -5.74
N THR A 80 5.38 13.82 -4.72
CA THR A 80 6.69 13.24 -4.46
C THR A 80 7.10 12.30 -5.59
N ALA A 81 6.18 11.46 -6.06
CA ALA A 81 6.42 10.55 -7.16
C ALA A 81 6.76 11.31 -8.45
N TYR A 82 5.95 12.32 -8.82
CA TYR A 82 6.16 13.13 -10.02
C TYR A 82 7.56 13.74 -10.06
N LYS A 83 8.03 14.31 -8.94
CA LYS A 83 9.36 14.94 -8.84
C LYS A 83 10.53 13.96 -8.92
N ASN A 84 10.31 12.70 -8.53
CA ASN A 84 11.38 11.71 -8.38
C ASN A 84 11.28 10.54 -9.36
N LEU A 85 10.29 10.53 -10.26
CA LEU A 85 10.00 9.40 -11.13
C LEU A 85 11.18 9.05 -12.03
N SER A 86 11.87 10.07 -12.56
CA SER A 86 13.06 9.90 -13.40
C SER A 86 14.26 9.29 -12.68
N ALA A 87 14.26 9.28 -11.34
CA ALA A 87 15.29 8.64 -10.53
C ALA A 87 14.98 7.16 -10.21
N LEU A 88 13.81 6.65 -10.63
CA LEU A 88 13.44 5.25 -10.44
C LEU A 88 14.32 4.36 -11.33
N ARG A 89 15.17 3.54 -10.69
CA ARG A 89 16.16 2.70 -11.40
C ARG A 89 15.54 1.54 -12.16
N ASP A 90 14.47 0.95 -11.63
CA ASP A 90 13.73 -0.14 -12.26
C ASP A 90 12.27 0.31 -12.48
N PRO A 91 11.90 0.66 -13.72
CA PRO A 91 10.53 1.02 -14.07
C PRO A 91 9.49 -0.04 -13.72
N ASN A 92 9.86 -1.34 -13.68
CA ASN A 92 8.93 -2.40 -13.31
C ASN A 92 8.58 -2.40 -11.81
N ALA A 93 9.38 -1.71 -10.99
CA ALA A 93 9.17 -1.60 -9.55
C ALA A 93 8.26 -0.43 -9.15
N VAL A 94 7.65 0.29 -10.10
CA VAL A 94 6.86 1.52 -9.83
C VAL A 94 5.79 1.33 -8.76
N GLY A 95 5.09 0.18 -8.75
CA GLY A 95 4.09 -0.12 -7.73
C GLY A 95 4.69 -0.19 -6.32
N ALA A 96 5.72 -1.04 -6.14
CA ALA A 96 6.38 -1.20 -4.85
C ALA A 96 7.04 0.11 -4.37
N TRP A 97 7.58 0.89 -5.31
CA TRP A 97 8.15 2.20 -5.05
C TRP A 97 7.08 3.22 -4.59
N LEU A 98 5.93 3.28 -5.26
CA LEU A 98 4.80 4.12 -4.83
C LEU A 98 4.25 3.68 -3.47
N ALA A 99 4.14 2.37 -3.24
CA ALA A 99 3.72 1.82 -1.96
C ALA A 99 4.67 2.22 -0.82
N MET A 100 5.99 2.24 -1.08
CA MET A 100 6.99 2.74 -0.14
C MET A 100 6.81 4.24 0.15
N ILE A 101 6.65 5.08 -0.88
CA ILE A 101 6.41 6.52 -0.69
C ILE A 101 5.14 6.74 0.17
N ALA A 102 4.06 6.03 -0.16
CA ALA A 102 2.79 6.09 0.59
C ALA A 102 2.96 5.72 2.07
N ARG A 103 3.64 4.60 2.35
CA ARG A 103 3.94 4.19 3.74
C ARG A 103 4.78 5.23 4.48
N ASN A 104 5.75 5.85 3.80
CA ASN A 104 6.61 6.87 4.41
C ASN A 104 5.82 8.13 4.78
N HIS A 105 5.00 8.65 3.86
CA HIS A 105 4.13 9.80 4.12
C HIS A 105 3.14 9.52 5.25
N ALA A 106 2.48 8.36 5.21
CA ALA A 106 1.52 7.97 6.24
C ALA A 106 2.19 7.76 7.62
N ALA A 107 3.40 7.21 7.66
CA ALA A 107 4.16 7.06 8.90
C ALA A 107 4.65 8.41 9.45
N GLU A 108 5.05 9.34 8.57
CA GLU A 108 5.42 10.70 8.97
C GLU A 108 4.24 11.46 9.54
N PHE A 109 3.08 11.41 8.88
CA PHE A 109 1.84 11.97 9.39
C PHE A 109 1.52 11.43 10.79
N TYR A 110 1.53 10.09 10.94
CA TYR A 110 1.24 9.44 12.23
C TYR A 110 2.23 9.84 13.34
N ARG A 111 3.51 10.01 13.01
CA ARG A 111 4.52 10.50 13.96
C ARG A 111 4.26 11.93 14.41
N ARG A 112 3.88 12.82 13.49
CA ARG A 112 3.59 14.24 13.78
C ARG A 112 2.28 14.44 14.51
N ALA A 113 1.28 13.61 14.24
CA ALA A 113 -0.05 13.70 14.85
C ALA A 113 -0.08 13.27 16.34
N LYS A 114 0.97 12.62 16.86
CA LYS A 114 1.14 12.42 18.31
C LYS A 114 1.91 13.62 18.87
N PRO A 115 1.33 14.51 19.72
CA PRO A 115 0.31 14.24 20.74
C PRO A 115 -0.89 15.21 20.76
N THR A 116 -2.11 14.69 20.51
CA THR A 116 -3.34 15.11 21.22
C THR A 116 -4.29 13.91 21.24
N GLU A 117 -4.78 13.53 22.43
CA GLU A 117 -5.92 12.63 22.53
C GLU A 117 -7.13 13.33 21.90
N GLU A 118 -7.55 12.90 20.73
CA GLU A 118 -8.89 13.24 20.25
C GLU A 118 -9.89 12.28 20.88
N LEU A 119 -10.77 12.88 21.69
CA LEU A 119 -11.90 12.27 22.37
C LEU A 119 -12.79 11.52 21.37
N PRO A 120 -13.44 10.43 21.81
CA PRO A 120 -14.33 9.68 20.93
C PRO A 120 -15.54 10.53 20.53
N GLU A 121 -15.71 10.79 19.23
CA GLU A 121 -16.98 11.26 18.67
C GLU A 121 -18.03 10.19 18.91
N ASN A 122 -18.81 10.38 19.97
CA ASN A 122 -19.96 9.55 20.27
C ASN A 122 -21.11 9.99 19.35
N LEU A 123 -21.25 9.31 18.20
CA LEU A 123 -22.38 9.49 17.30
C LEU A 123 -23.19 8.19 17.24
N SER A 124 -24.06 8.02 18.22
CA SER A 124 -25.05 6.95 18.24
C SER A 124 -26.15 7.25 17.21
N SER A 125 -26.12 6.53 16.09
CA SER A 125 -27.29 6.22 15.26
C SER A 125 -27.00 4.92 14.53
N LYS A 126 -27.55 3.82 15.06
CA LYS A 126 -27.24 2.43 14.64
C LYS A 126 -27.81 2.05 13.25
N ASP A 127 -28.53 2.97 12.59
CA ASP A 127 -29.25 2.70 11.34
C ASP A 127 -28.73 3.52 10.14
N ASN A 128 -27.54 4.13 10.24
CA ASN A 128 -26.92 4.86 9.13
C ASN A 128 -25.77 4.03 8.51
N PRO A 129 -25.81 3.70 7.21
CA PRO A 129 -24.71 3.02 6.51
C PRO A 129 -23.35 3.71 6.66
N GLN A 130 -23.32 5.05 6.79
CA GLN A 130 -22.08 5.79 7.04
C GLN A 130 -21.49 5.49 8.42
N THR A 131 -22.33 5.28 9.44
CA THR A 131 -21.88 4.91 10.79
C THR A 131 -21.28 3.51 10.80
N GLU A 132 -21.94 2.54 10.16
CA GLU A 132 -21.45 1.16 10.04
C GLU A 132 -20.09 1.11 9.31
N ALA A 133 -19.95 1.84 8.19
CA ALA A 133 -18.68 1.93 7.47
C ALA A 133 -17.56 2.53 8.33
N ARG A 134 -17.88 3.52 9.17
CA ARG A 134 -16.91 4.15 10.08
C ARG A 134 -16.49 3.21 11.21
N GLU A 135 -17.42 2.46 11.78
CA GLU A 135 -17.16 1.44 12.80
C GLU A 135 -16.26 0.32 12.26
N ILE A 136 -16.56 -0.19 11.05
CA ILE A 136 -15.74 -1.21 10.39
C ILE A 136 -14.33 -0.69 10.12
N LEU A 137 -14.19 0.53 9.58
CA LEU A 137 -12.88 1.13 9.34
C LEU A 137 -12.10 1.30 10.65
N THR A 138 -12.76 1.72 11.73
CA THR A 138 -12.16 1.84 13.06
C THR A 138 -11.69 0.48 13.59
N ALA A 139 -12.52 -0.56 13.46
CA ALA A 139 -12.16 -1.91 13.85
C ALA A 139 -10.97 -2.46 13.05
N ILE A 140 -10.89 -2.18 11.74
CA ILE A 140 -9.74 -2.54 10.91
C ILE A 140 -8.50 -1.77 11.36
N ARG A 141 -8.62 -0.47 11.66
CA ARG A 141 -7.51 0.37 12.15
C ARG A 141 -6.99 -0.02 13.53
N ALA A 142 -7.74 -0.78 14.32
CA ALA A 142 -7.25 -1.36 15.58
C ALA A 142 -6.37 -2.61 15.37
N LEU A 143 -6.32 -3.17 14.16
CA LEU A 143 -5.53 -4.38 13.87
C LEU A 143 -4.03 -4.06 13.68
N PRO A 144 -3.15 -5.07 13.84
CA PRO A 144 -1.74 -4.96 13.47
C PRO A 144 -1.54 -4.48 12.02
N ASP A 145 -0.53 -3.65 11.81
CA ASP A 145 -0.26 -2.94 10.55
C ASP A 145 -0.34 -3.83 9.29
N ALA A 146 0.30 -5.01 9.33
CA ALA A 146 0.34 -5.92 8.19
C ALA A 146 -1.05 -6.41 7.77
N TYR A 147 -1.96 -6.62 8.74
CA TYR A 147 -3.32 -7.07 8.49
C TYR A 147 -4.20 -5.91 8.05
N ARG A 148 -4.08 -4.79 8.74
CA ARG A 148 -4.82 -3.56 8.46
C ARG A 148 -4.66 -3.11 7.01
N GLU A 149 -3.43 -2.98 6.53
CA GLU A 149 -3.15 -2.52 5.15
C GLU A 149 -3.77 -3.47 4.12
N THR A 150 -3.52 -4.78 4.23
CA THR A 150 -4.08 -5.74 3.27
C THR A 150 -5.61 -5.81 3.30
N LEU A 151 -6.24 -5.66 4.47
CA LEU A 151 -7.69 -5.62 4.58
C LEU A 151 -8.29 -4.36 3.98
N ILE A 152 -7.68 -3.20 4.15
CA ILE A 152 -8.17 -1.95 3.53
C ILE A 152 -8.06 -2.04 2.01
N LEU A 153 -6.91 -2.48 1.49
CA LEU A 153 -6.74 -2.71 0.06
C LEU A 153 -7.77 -3.69 -0.50
N ARG A 154 -8.17 -4.71 0.28
CA ARG A 154 -9.17 -5.69 -0.14
C ARG A 154 -10.61 -5.19 -0.04
N LEU A 155 -10.98 -4.60 1.09
CA LEU A 155 -12.38 -4.32 1.46
C LEU A 155 -12.83 -2.92 1.04
N VAL A 156 -11.91 -1.96 0.98
CA VAL A 156 -12.19 -0.58 0.59
C VAL A 156 -11.86 -0.38 -0.88
N GLU A 157 -10.64 -0.78 -1.30
CA GLU A 157 -10.18 -0.57 -2.68
C GLU A 157 -10.57 -1.71 -3.64
N GLY A 158 -11.16 -2.80 -3.12
CA GLY A 158 -11.62 -3.93 -3.91
C GLY A 158 -10.52 -4.81 -4.53
N MET A 159 -9.24 -4.57 -4.22
CA MET A 159 -8.13 -5.28 -4.83
C MET A 159 -8.13 -6.78 -4.49
N THR A 160 -7.75 -7.61 -5.45
CA THR A 160 -7.54 -9.06 -5.24
C THR A 160 -6.20 -9.33 -4.54
N GLY A 161 -6.08 -10.49 -3.91
CA GLY A 161 -4.81 -10.91 -3.29
C GLY A 161 -3.61 -10.85 -4.26
N PRO A 162 -3.73 -11.37 -5.50
CA PRO A 162 -2.70 -11.23 -6.52
C PRO A 162 -2.35 -9.78 -6.88
N GLU A 163 -3.34 -8.89 -7.05
CA GLU A 163 -3.08 -7.47 -7.34
C GLU A 163 -2.37 -6.77 -6.19
N ILE A 164 -2.75 -7.07 -4.94
CA ILE A 164 -2.08 -6.53 -3.76
C ILE A 164 -0.61 -6.96 -3.78
N ALA A 165 -0.32 -8.25 -4.01
CA ALA A 165 1.05 -8.75 -4.06
C ALA A 165 1.87 -8.05 -5.17
N ALA A 166 1.33 -8.04 -6.40
CA ALA A 166 1.98 -7.46 -7.56
C ALA A 166 2.29 -5.96 -7.41
N ARG A 167 1.36 -5.19 -6.84
CA ARG A 167 1.52 -3.73 -6.76
C ARG A 167 2.23 -3.24 -5.51
N THR A 168 2.15 -3.97 -4.39
CA THR A 168 2.74 -3.49 -3.12
C THR A 168 4.15 -4.01 -2.84
N GLY A 169 4.61 -5.00 -3.61
CA GLY A 169 5.87 -5.72 -3.39
C GLY A 169 5.81 -6.79 -2.30
N LEU A 170 4.62 -7.08 -1.75
CA LEU A 170 4.41 -8.18 -0.82
C LEU A 170 4.41 -9.53 -1.54
N THR A 171 4.87 -10.60 -0.89
CA THR A 171 4.75 -11.95 -1.46
C THR A 171 3.30 -12.41 -1.45
N HIS A 172 2.91 -13.23 -2.44
CA HIS A 172 1.58 -13.85 -2.48
C HIS A 172 1.24 -14.57 -1.17
N GLU A 173 2.21 -15.28 -0.58
CA GLU A 173 2.02 -15.98 0.68
C GLU A 173 1.79 -15.02 1.85
N SER A 174 2.53 -13.90 1.91
CA SER A 174 2.31 -12.87 2.93
C SER A 174 0.92 -12.27 2.81
N VAL A 175 0.48 -11.91 1.60
CA VAL A 175 -0.87 -11.37 1.37
C VAL A 175 -1.94 -12.38 1.79
N ARG A 176 -1.80 -13.65 1.40
CA ARG A 176 -2.74 -14.72 1.77
C ARG A 176 -2.86 -14.88 3.29
N VAL A 177 -1.73 -14.95 3.98
CA VAL A 177 -1.68 -15.09 5.44
C VAL A 177 -2.25 -13.86 6.13
N ASN A 178 -1.92 -12.65 5.67
CA ASN A 178 -2.38 -11.40 6.26
C ASN A 178 -3.89 -11.24 6.11
N LEU A 179 -4.45 -11.50 4.92
CA LEU A 179 -5.90 -11.46 4.69
C LEU A 179 -6.65 -12.48 5.55
N HIS A 180 -6.12 -13.71 5.63
CA HIS A 180 -6.76 -14.76 6.43
C HIS A 180 -6.76 -14.42 7.93
N ARG A 181 -5.59 -14.08 8.49
CA ARG A 181 -5.44 -13.76 9.93
C ARG A 181 -6.16 -12.45 10.27
N GLY A 182 -6.05 -11.45 9.40
CA GLY A 182 -6.73 -10.16 9.54
C GLY A 182 -8.24 -10.34 9.59
N MET A 183 -8.83 -11.08 8.65
CA MET A 183 -10.27 -11.30 8.62
C MET A 183 -10.76 -12.06 9.86
N LYS A 184 -9.98 -13.03 10.36
CA LYS A 184 -10.30 -13.73 11.61
C LYS A 184 -10.33 -12.77 12.80
N LEU A 185 -9.36 -11.87 12.90
CA LEU A 185 -9.31 -10.86 13.97
C LEU A 185 -10.44 -9.84 13.84
N LEU A 186 -10.73 -9.38 12.63
CA LEU A 186 -11.81 -8.42 12.37
C LEU A 186 -13.17 -8.99 12.80
N ARG A 187 -13.48 -10.23 12.43
CA ARG A 187 -14.71 -10.91 12.85
C ARG A 187 -14.85 -11.00 14.36
N ARG A 188 -13.76 -11.35 15.05
CA ARG A 188 -13.71 -11.41 16.51
C ARG A 188 -13.97 -10.02 17.14
N ASN A 189 -13.34 -8.98 16.62
CA ASN A 189 -13.52 -7.61 17.13
C ASN A 189 -14.95 -7.07 16.91
N LEU A 190 -15.61 -7.50 15.83
CA LEU A 190 -16.99 -7.12 15.52
C LEU A 190 -18.05 -8.02 16.19
N GLY A 191 -17.65 -9.05 16.94
CA GLY A 191 -18.59 -10.01 17.55
C GLY A 191 -19.33 -10.90 16.55
N VAL A 192 -18.95 -10.87 15.26
CA VAL A 192 -19.58 -11.65 14.20
C VAL A 192 -18.95 -13.04 14.19
N GLY A 193 -19.43 -13.94 15.05
CA GLY A 193 -18.95 -15.33 15.10
C GLY A 193 -19.16 -16.10 16.41
N GLU A 194 -19.59 -15.44 17.50
CA GLU A 194 -19.99 -16.13 18.72
C GLU A 194 -21.52 -16.22 18.78
N LYS A 195 -22.09 -17.20 18.08
CA LYS A 195 -23.33 -17.82 18.57
C LYS A 195 -22.91 -18.84 19.63
N GLN A 196 -23.36 -18.62 20.86
CA GLN A 196 -23.40 -19.68 21.88
C GLN A 196 -24.23 -20.86 21.39
#